data_AF-A0A2E9BBZ0-F1
#
_entry.id   AF-A0A2E9BBZ0-F1
#
_cell.length_a   1.000
_cell.length_b   1.000
_cell.length_c   1.000
_cell.angle_alpha   90.00
_cell.angle_beta   90.00
_cell.angle_gamma   90.00
#
_symmetry.space_group_name_H-M   'P 1'
#
loop_
_entity.id
_entity.type
_entity.pdbx_description
1 polymer ?
#
loop_
_entity_poly.entity_id
_entity_poly.type
_entity_poly.pdbx_seq_one_letter_code
_entity_poly.pdbx_strand_id
1 'polypeptide(L)'
;MPEVGSRVHLVASTWNGPIEVEGVLLSPSAEDYLTIKLVNGYNATYALDSVDEITCLGDIVTPSNDVQTVAVNSHLPLVHILHTGGTIASKVDYSTGAVTARFEPEEIISSVPELLNIARIETRKLGNMWSDDVRPQHWNRMAEAAAISFSEGAQGVVITHGTDTMHISAAALAFAFSGCGGLPGGRIAFTGSQRSSDRGSSDGSENLIAAVHWAAAGPSTTGAGDSTVVVMHAGGDDGSMAVIPGCAARKNHSSKRDAFSSINQPNIGIITVNKGEVVLDLDESYIAASSKLNSRSTESSPTLYDGGVKILQLIAGAHLHADQITHASSHGYSAILFWGTGLGHLPLDNPGDAPENDGVRAAIE
;
A
#
# COMPACT_ATOMS: atom_id res chain seq x y z
N MET A 1 -35.79 12.34 -7.56
CA MET A 1 -34.47 12.77 -7.06
C MET A 1 -33.54 12.92 -8.24
N PRO A 2 -32.79 14.04 -8.35
CA PRO A 2 -31.68 14.19 -9.29
C PRO A 2 -30.57 13.16 -9.03
N GLU A 3 -29.67 12.95 -9.98
CA GLU A 3 -28.52 12.06 -9.80
C GLU A 3 -27.44 12.71 -8.93
N VAL A 4 -26.67 11.88 -8.22
CA VAL A 4 -25.49 12.35 -7.47
C VAL A 4 -24.50 12.98 -8.44
N GLY A 5 -24.03 14.19 -8.13
CA GLY A 5 -23.18 14.99 -8.99
C GLY A 5 -23.92 16.04 -9.81
N SER A 6 -25.26 16.01 -9.87
CA SER A 6 -26.04 17.09 -10.51
C SER A 6 -26.02 18.37 -9.66
N ARG A 7 -26.05 19.53 -10.34
CA ARG A 7 -26.30 20.82 -9.70
C ARG A 7 -27.78 20.94 -9.40
N VAL A 8 -28.14 21.29 -8.18
CA VAL A 8 -29.53 21.29 -7.69
C VAL A 8 -29.85 22.59 -6.97
N HIS A 9 -31.11 23.00 -7.09
CA HIS A 9 -31.78 23.96 -6.19
C HIS A 9 -32.65 23.16 -5.24
N LEU A 10 -32.54 23.40 -3.93
CA LEU A 10 -33.28 22.69 -2.90
C LEU A 10 -33.98 23.67 -1.97
N VAL A 11 -35.26 23.39 -1.70
CA VAL A 11 -36.08 24.06 -0.71
C VAL A 11 -36.33 23.07 0.42
N ALA A 12 -36.02 23.45 1.66
CA ALA A 12 -36.22 22.59 2.82
C ALA A 12 -36.74 23.35 4.03
N SER A 13 -37.57 22.68 4.81
CA SER A 13 -38.14 23.16 6.05
C SER A 13 -37.18 22.89 7.22
N THR A 14 -36.73 23.96 7.90
CA THR A 14 -35.90 23.85 9.10
C THR A 14 -36.62 24.41 10.32
N TRP A 15 -36.07 24.18 11.51
CA TRP A 15 -36.60 24.75 12.76
C TRP A 15 -36.58 26.28 12.78
N ASN A 16 -35.73 26.92 11.97
CA ASN A 16 -35.67 28.37 11.84
C ASN A 16 -36.54 28.92 10.70
N GLY A 17 -37.33 28.07 10.05
CA GLY A 17 -38.13 28.39 8.87
C GLY A 17 -37.62 27.73 7.58
N PRO A 18 -38.33 27.94 6.46
CA PRO A 18 -37.92 27.41 5.16
C PRO A 18 -36.60 28.05 4.71
N ILE A 19 -35.77 27.26 4.07
CA ILE A 19 -34.53 27.70 3.44
C ILE A 19 -34.51 27.30 1.97
N GLU A 20 -33.78 28.08 1.18
CA GLU A 20 -33.49 27.78 -0.21
C GLU A 20 -31.97 27.77 -0.41
N VAL A 21 -31.46 26.72 -1.03
CA VAL A 21 -30.03 26.49 -1.18
C VAL A 21 -29.72 25.90 -2.55
N GLU A 22 -28.65 26.39 -3.17
CA GLU A 22 -28.09 25.81 -4.39
C GLU A 22 -26.78 25.09 -4.09
N GLY A 23 -26.54 23.99 -4.79
CA GLY A 23 -25.34 23.21 -4.61
C GLY A 23 -25.22 22.04 -5.56
N VAL A 24 -24.29 21.16 -5.25
CA VAL A 24 -24.09 19.88 -5.92
C VAL A 24 -24.65 18.77 -5.05
N LEU A 25 -25.49 17.91 -5.61
CA LEU A 25 -25.99 16.74 -4.89
C LEU A 25 -24.84 15.75 -4.64
N LEU A 26 -24.62 15.37 -3.38
CA LEU A 26 -23.62 14.39 -2.98
C LEU A 26 -24.28 13.06 -2.63
N SER A 27 -23.48 12.00 -2.50
CA SER A 27 -23.93 10.76 -1.87
C SER A 27 -24.46 11.08 -0.46
N PRO A 28 -25.62 10.52 -0.08
CA PRO A 28 -26.22 10.80 1.21
C PRO A 28 -25.32 10.29 2.34
N SER A 29 -25.26 11.04 3.43
CA SER A 29 -24.41 10.70 4.60
C SER A 29 -25.00 9.55 5.44
N ALA A 30 -26.30 9.29 5.30
CA ALA A 30 -27.03 8.18 5.91
C ALA A 30 -28.31 7.88 5.09
N GLU A 31 -28.95 6.74 5.36
CA GLU A 31 -30.26 6.39 4.82
C GLU A 31 -31.31 7.44 5.26
N ASP A 32 -32.27 7.77 4.38
CA ASP A 32 -33.28 8.83 4.58
C ASP A 32 -32.77 10.27 4.71
N TYR A 33 -31.51 10.53 4.35
CA TYR A 33 -30.94 11.88 4.27
C TYR A 33 -30.54 12.25 2.85
N LEU A 34 -30.40 13.55 2.62
CA LEU A 34 -29.89 14.14 1.39
C LEU A 34 -28.76 15.11 1.73
N THR A 35 -27.61 14.94 1.08
CA THR A 35 -26.43 15.80 1.27
C THR A 35 -26.22 16.66 0.03
N ILE A 36 -26.11 17.98 0.21
CA ILE A 36 -25.68 18.90 -0.84
C ILE A 36 -24.37 19.59 -0.46
N LYS A 37 -23.52 19.85 -1.44
CA LYS A 37 -22.38 20.74 -1.30
C LYS A 37 -22.77 22.13 -1.79
N LEU A 38 -22.89 23.05 -0.85
CA LEU A 38 -23.27 24.44 -1.10
C LEU A 38 -22.19 25.15 -1.95
N VAL A 39 -22.59 26.21 -2.64
CA VAL A 39 -21.69 27.04 -3.47
C VAL A 39 -20.52 27.61 -2.67
N ASN A 40 -20.69 27.84 -1.36
CA ASN A 40 -19.63 28.30 -0.46
C ASN A 40 -18.64 27.20 -0.01
N GLY A 41 -18.82 25.95 -0.49
CA GLY A 41 -17.95 24.81 -0.24
C GLY A 41 -18.33 23.94 0.96
N TYR A 42 -19.31 24.33 1.77
CA TYR A 42 -19.78 23.53 2.91
C TYR A 42 -20.75 22.43 2.47
N ASN A 43 -20.68 21.28 3.14
CA ASN A 43 -21.70 20.24 3.00
C ASN A 43 -22.85 20.53 3.96
N ALA A 44 -24.08 20.51 3.46
CA ALA A 44 -25.30 20.58 4.24
C ALA A 44 -26.11 19.29 4.05
N THR A 45 -26.70 18.77 5.13
CA THR A 45 -27.49 17.53 5.10
C THR A 45 -28.88 17.81 5.63
N TYR A 46 -29.89 17.29 4.93
CA TYR A 46 -31.31 17.44 5.25
C TYR A 46 -31.95 16.06 5.31
N ALA A 47 -32.85 15.84 6.28
CA ALA A 47 -33.68 14.64 6.29
C ALA A 47 -34.66 14.70 5.10
N LEU A 48 -34.92 13.59 4.43
CA LEU A 48 -35.76 13.58 3.22
C LEU A 48 -37.18 14.12 3.47
N ASP A 49 -37.72 13.91 4.66
CA ASP A 49 -39.02 14.42 5.09
C ASP A 49 -39.06 15.95 5.28
N SER A 50 -37.89 16.57 5.44
CA SER A 50 -37.72 18.01 5.57
C SER A 50 -37.49 18.72 4.24
N VAL A 51 -37.32 17.99 3.14
CA VAL A 51 -37.12 18.55 1.80
C VAL A 51 -38.47 18.76 1.12
N ASP A 52 -38.83 20.03 0.93
CA ASP A 52 -40.08 20.44 0.29
C ASP A 52 -40.00 20.34 -1.24
N GLU A 53 -38.86 20.75 -1.82
CA GLU A 53 -38.63 20.72 -3.27
C GLU A 53 -37.15 20.49 -3.60
N ILE A 54 -36.87 19.76 -4.68
CA ILE A 54 -35.53 19.65 -5.25
C ILE A 54 -35.59 19.65 -6.79
N THR A 55 -34.85 20.57 -7.39
CA THR A 55 -34.90 20.84 -8.83
C THR A 55 -33.49 20.74 -9.41
N CYS A 56 -33.34 19.93 -10.46
CA CYS A 56 -32.06 19.80 -11.17
C CYS A 56 -31.82 21.04 -12.04
N LEU A 57 -30.67 21.68 -11.86
CA LEU A 57 -30.21 22.85 -12.61
C LEU A 57 -29.25 22.50 -13.74
N GLY A 58 -28.84 21.24 -13.85
CA GLY A 58 -27.93 20.72 -14.88
C GLY A 58 -26.72 19.97 -14.30
N ASP A 59 -25.90 19.40 -15.17
CA ASP A 59 -24.71 18.65 -14.77
C ASP A 59 -23.51 19.57 -14.51
N ILE A 60 -22.62 19.17 -13.60
CA ILE A 60 -21.33 19.85 -13.44
C ILE A 60 -20.50 19.58 -14.69
N VAL A 61 -20.10 20.64 -15.37
CA VAL A 61 -19.05 20.56 -16.39
C VAL A 61 -17.74 20.29 -15.65
N THR A 62 -17.34 19.02 -15.58
CA THR A 62 -16.00 18.67 -15.10
C THR A 62 -15.00 19.33 -16.06
N PRO A 63 -14.06 20.16 -15.58
CA PRO A 63 -13.01 20.67 -16.45
C PRO A 63 -12.27 19.47 -17.03
N SER A 64 -12.26 19.33 -18.35
CA SER A 64 -11.37 18.39 -19.02
C SER A 64 -9.95 18.84 -18.68
N ASN A 65 -9.27 18.08 -17.83
CA ASN A 65 -7.85 18.31 -17.61
C ASN A 65 -7.15 18.01 -18.94
N ASP A 66 -6.60 19.03 -19.58
CA ASP A 66 -5.65 18.85 -20.67
C ASP A 66 -4.47 18.06 -20.12
N VAL A 67 -4.44 16.77 -20.44
CA VAL A 67 -3.30 15.90 -20.16
C VAL A 67 -2.19 16.36 -21.08
N GLN A 68 -1.29 17.19 -20.56
CA GLN A 68 -0.12 17.61 -21.33
C GLN A 68 0.76 16.39 -21.58
N THR A 69 0.93 16.04 -22.85
CA THR A 69 1.93 15.05 -23.29
C THR A 69 3.31 15.58 -22.93
N VAL A 70 3.93 14.98 -21.92
CA VAL A 70 5.27 15.37 -21.48
C VAL A 70 6.32 14.68 -22.35
N ALA A 71 7.32 15.44 -22.81
CA ALA A 71 8.43 14.89 -23.58
C ALA A 71 9.27 13.94 -22.72
N VAL A 72 9.22 12.65 -23.05
CA VAL A 72 9.94 11.60 -22.34
C VAL A 72 11.39 11.54 -22.82
N ASN A 73 12.36 11.61 -21.90
CA ASN A 73 13.76 11.39 -22.21
C ASN A 73 14.04 9.88 -22.39
N SER A 74 14.34 9.46 -23.62
CA SER A 74 14.58 8.05 -23.97
C SER A 74 15.85 7.44 -23.35
N HIS A 75 16.75 8.26 -22.79
CA HIS A 75 17.97 7.78 -22.15
C HIS A 75 17.79 7.40 -20.67
N LEU A 76 16.65 7.73 -20.07
CA LEU A 76 16.36 7.37 -18.68
C LEU A 76 15.93 5.91 -18.55
N PRO A 77 16.21 5.27 -17.41
CA PRO A 77 15.79 3.89 -17.15
C PRO A 77 14.27 3.76 -17.21
N LEU A 78 13.79 2.65 -17.78
CA LEU A 78 12.37 2.31 -17.75
C LEU A 78 12.02 1.79 -16.36
N VAL A 79 11.01 2.40 -15.73
CA VAL A 79 10.43 1.96 -14.46
C VAL A 79 8.92 1.76 -14.66
N HIS A 80 8.43 0.57 -14.30
CA HIS A 80 6.99 0.30 -14.29
C HIS A 80 6.41 0.57 -12.92
N ILE A 81 5.35 1.38 -12.85
CA ILE A 81 4.56 1.57 -11.64
C ILE A 81 3.34 0.64 -11.71
N LEU A 82 3.33 -0.39 -10.87
CA LEU A 82 2.21 -1.31 -10.71
C LEU A 82 1.29 -0.77 -9.61
N HIS A 83 0.08 -0.38 -10.01
CA HIS A 83 -0.91 0.15 -9.08
C HIS A 83 -1.82 -0.96 -8.57
N THR A 84 -1.70 -1.26 -7.26
CA THR A 84 -2.53 -2.27 -6.60
C THR A 84 -3.69 -1.64 -5.83
N GLY A 85 -3.61 -0.34 -5.53
CA GLY A 85 -4.53 0.42 -4.69
C GLY A 85 -3.75 1.36 -3.77
N GLY A 86 -4.41 1.84 -2.72
CA GLY A 86 -3.83 2.79 -1.78
C GLY A 86 -3.89 4.23 -2.28
N THR A 87 -3.87 5.17 -1.32
CA THR A 87 -4.17 6.58 -1.61
C THR A 87 -3.02 7.35 -2.25
N ILE A 88 -1.83 6.76 -2.41
CA ILE A 88 -0.62 7.49 -2.86
C ILE A 88 -0.81 8.19 -4.21
N ALA A 89 -1.65 7.62 -5.07
CA ALA A 89 -2.01 8.18 -6.37
C ALA A 89 -3.52 8.48 -6.41
N SER A 90 -4.06 9.27 -5.48
CA SER A 90 -5.45 9.73 -5.52
C SER A 90 -5.56 11.25 -5.70
N LYS A 91 -6.65 11.71 -6.30
CA LYS A 91 -7.04 13.12 -6.50
C LYS A 91 -8.36 13.34 -5.79
N VAL A 92 -8.46 14.41 -5.00
CA VAL A 92 -9.77 14.92 -4.59
C VAL A 92 -10.29 15.86 -5.68
N ASP A 93 -11.47 15.55 -6.18
CA ASP A 93 -12.30 16.51 -6.87
C ASP A 93 -12.89 17.47 -5.82
N TYR A 94 -12.37 18.69 -5.75
CA TYR A 94 -12.85 19.67 -4.78
C TYR A 94 -14.27 20.17 -5.05
N SER A 95 -14.82 19.96 -6.25
CA SER A 95 -16.20 20.32 -6.57
C SER A 95 -17.20 19.35 -5.95
N THR A 96 -16.89 18.05 -5.94
CA THR A 96 -17.75 16.99 -5.40
C THR A 96 -17.29 16.47 -4.03
N GLY A 97 -16.04 16.70 -3.66
CA GLY A 97 -15.38 16.03 -2.54
C GLY A 97 -15.00 14.56 -2.83
N ALA A 98 -15.27 14.06 -4.04
CA ALA A 98 -14.96 12.68 -4.41
C ALA A 98 -13.46 12.46 -4.54
N VAL A 99 -12.99 11.29 -4.14
CA VAL A 99 -11.59 10.86 -4.32
C VAL A 99 -11.54 9.93 -5.53
N THR A 100 -10.86 10.33 -6.60
CA THR A 100 -10.59 9.49 -7.78
C THR A 100 -9.13 9.10 -7.80
N ALA A 101 -8.84 7.83 -8.10
CA ALA A 101 -7.45 7.39 -8.22
C ALA A 101 -6.86 7.80 -9.59
N ARG A 102 -5.61 8.25 -9.56
CA ARG A 102 -4.77 8.58 -10.71
C ARG A 102 -4.06 7.32 -11.15
N PHE A 103 -4.20 6.95 -12.41
CA PHE A 103 -3.65 5.70 -12.92
C PHE A 103 -2.76 5.90 -14.14
N GLU A 104 -3.05 6.92 -14.95
CA GLU A 104 -2.31 7.14 -16.19
C GLU A 104 -0.93 7.76 -15.88
N PRO A 105 0.12 7.43 -16.66
CA PRO A 105 1.47 7.96 -16.44
C PRO A 105 1.48 9.49 -16.36
N GLU A 106 0.70 10.16 -17.21
CA GLU A 106 0.63 11.63 -17.28
C GLU A 106 -0.04 12.23 -16.04
N GLU A 107 -0.99 11.53 -15.42
CA GLU A 107 -1.61 11.98 -14.17
C GLU A 107 -0.64 11.91 -12.99
N ILE A 108 0.21 10.87 -12.96
CA ILE A 108 1.25 10.70 -11.95
C ILE A 108 2.35 11.75 -12.16
N ILE A 109 2.83 11.91 -13.40
CA ILE A 109 3.85 12.89 -13.76
C ILE A 109 3.35 14.32 -13.49
N SER A 110 2.10 14.64 -13.78
CA SER A 110 1.55 15.97 -13.47
C SER A 110 1.41 16.24 -11.97
N SER A 111 1.23 15.21 -11.12
CA SER A 111 1.33 15.38 -9.66
C SER A 111 2.76 15.46 -9.14
N VAL A 112 3.68 14.74 -9.75
CA VAL A 112 5.06 14.59 -9.29
C VAL A 112 6.02 14.76 -10.48
N PRO A 113 6.22 15.99 -10.98
CA PRO A 113 7.02 16.26 -12.16
C PRO A 113 8.49 15.85 -12.00
N GLU A 114 8.99 15.76 -10.76
CA GLU A 114 10.35 15.34 -10.42
C GLU A 114 10.71 13.97 -10.99
N LEU A 115 9.73 13.09 -11.20
CA LEU A 115 9.93 11.75 -11.76
C LEU A 115 10.53 11.77 -13.17
N LEU A 116 10.27 12.85 -13.94
CA LEU A 116 10.79 13.03 -15.31
C LEU A 116 12.31 13.13 -15.38
N ASN A 117 12.97 13.47 -14.27
CA ASN A 117 14.42 13.55 -14.18
C ASN A 117 15.05 12.22 -13.75
N ILE A 118 14.23 11.24 -13.33
CA ILE A 118 14.69 9.99 -12.71
C ILE A 118 14.50 8.82 -13.66
N ALA A 119 13.31 8.69 -14.27
CA ALA A 119 12.95 7.50 -15.04
C ALA A 119 11.92 7.79 -16.14
N ARG A 120 11.90 6.93 -17.15
CA ARG A 120 10.76 6.79 -18.05
C ARG A 120 9.70 5.93 -17.35
N ILE A 121 8.55 6.53 -17.08
CA ILE A 121 7.47 5.89 -16.31
C ILE A 121 6.44 5.28 -17.27
N GLU A 122 6.15 4.00 -17.05
CA GLU A 122 4.94 3.35 -17.58
C GLU A 122 4.12 2.82 -16.41
N THR A 123 2.79 2.87 -16.49
CA THR A 123 1.92 2.48 -15.37
C THR A 123 1.06 1.28 -15.77
N ARG A 124 0.72 0.44 -14.79
CA ARG A 124 -0.20 -0.69 -14.96
C ARG A 124 -1.10 -0.79 -13.76
N LYS A 125 -2.41 -0.76 -14.00
CA LYS A 125 -3.40 -0.98 -12.96
C LYS A 125 -3.65 -2.48 -12.76
N LEU A 126 -3.19 -3.01 -11.63
CA LEU A 126 -3.51 -4.38 -11.21
C LEU A 126 -4.85 -4.43 -10.46
N GLY A 127 -5.28 -3.34 -9.82
CA GLY A 127 -6.56 -3.27 -9.16
C GLY A 127 -6.73 -1.99 -8.34
N ASN A 128 -7.81 -1.95 -7.56
CA ASN A 128 -8.02 -0.98 -6.50
C ASN A 128 -8.32 -1.75 -5.21
N MET A 129 -7.30 -2.45 -4.72
CA MET A 129 -7.38 -3.34 -3.56
C MET A 129 -7.16 -2.53 -2.29
N TRP A 130 -7.99 -2.79 -1.29
CA TRP A 130 -7.70 -2.33 0.07
C TRP A 130 -6.69 -3.29 0.68
N SER A 131 -5.70 -2.78 1.42
CA SER A 131 -4.58 -3.61 1.86
C SER A 131 -5.01 -4.73 2.82
N ASP A 132 -6.04 -4.51 3.63
CA ASP A 132 -6.68 -5.51 4.50
C ASP A 132 -7.38 -6.65 3.74
N ASP A 133 -7.80 -6.41 2.50
CA ASP A 133 -8.39 -7.41 1.60
C ASP A 133 -7.36 -8.19 0.76
N VAL A 134 -6.06 -7.88 0.91
CA VAL A 134 -4.99 -8.58 0.18
C VAL A 134 -4.87 -10.04 0.65
N ARG A 135 -4.56 -10.93 -0.30
CA ARG A 135 -4.58 -12.40 -0.17
C ARG A 135 -3.55 -13.00 -1.14
N PRO A 136 -3.20 -14.31 -1.03
CA PRO A 136 -2.17 -14.93 -1.87
C PRO A 136 -2.35 -14.75 -3.38
N GLN A 137 -3.57 -14.81 -3.90
CA GLN A 137 -3.83 -14.57 -5.33
C GLN A 137 -3.43 -13.14 -5.78
N HIS A 138 -3.49 -12.16 -4.88
CA HIS A 138 -3.05 -10.80 -5.17
C HIS A 138 -1.51 -10.71 -5.20
N TRP A 139 -0.82 -11.43 -4.32
CA TRP A 139 0.65 -11.55 -4.36
C TRP A 139 1.12 -12.20 -5.66
N ASN A 140 0.46 -13.26 -6.11
CA ASN A 140 0.75 -13.90 -7.40
C ASN A 140 0.64 -12.91 -8.56
N ARG A 141 -0.48 -12.17 -8.63
CA ARG A 141 -0.70 -11.16 -9.66
C ARG A 141 0.37 -10.05 -9.65
N MET A 142 0.81 -9.61 -8.47
CA MET A 142 1.90 -8.64 -8.33
C MET A 142 3.24 -9.21 -8.81
N ALA A 143 3.56 -10.45 -8.42
CA ALA A 143 4.81 -11.10 -8.79
C ALA A 143 4.89 -11.36 -10.30
N GLU A 144 3.82 -11.87 -10.90
CA GLU A 144 3.71 -12.08 -12.35
C GLU A 144 3.84 -10.76 -13.12
N ALA A 145 3.15 -9.71 -12.68
CA ALA A 145 3.24 -8.40 -13.31
C ALA A 145 4.66 -7.79 -13.21
N ALA A 146 5.37 -8.01 -12.11
CA ALA A 146 6.76 -7.62 -11.96
C ALA A 146 7.66 -8.39 -12.95
N ALA A 147 7.48 -9.72 -13.05
CA ALA A 147 8.23 -10.55 -13.99
C ALA A 147 8.00 -10.13 -15.46
N ILE A 148 6.74 -9.85 -15.84
CA ILE A 148 6.40 -9.33 -17.17
C ILE A 148 7.11 -8.00 -17.42
N SER A 149 7.09 -7.09 -16.44
CA SER A 149 7.77 -5.79 -16.55
C SER A 149 9.26 -5.92 -16.82
N PHE A 150 9.94 -6.86 -16.16
CA PHE A 150 11.35 -7.14 -16.43
C PHE A 150 11.58 -7.75 -17.81
N SER A 151 10.66 -8.61 -18.29
CA SER A 151 10.75 -9.19 -19.64
C SER A 151 10.61 -8.13 -20.75
N GLU A 152 9.97 -7.00 -20.46
CA GLU A 152 9.82 -5.85 -21.36
C GLU A 152 10.96 -4.84 -21.25
N GLY A 153 11.96 -5.12 -20.40
CA GLY A 153 13.16 -4.31 -20.26
C GLY A 153 13.10 -3.23 -19.17
N ALA A 154 12.12 -3.28 -18.26
CA ALA A 154 12.13 -2.39 -17.09
C ALA A 154 13.35 -2.68 -16.21
N GLN A 155 14.07 -1.64 -15.77
CA GLN A 155 15.19 -1.79 -14.83
C GLN A 155 14.72 -2.01 -13.38
N GLY A 156 13.49 -1.58 -13.11
CA GLY A 156 12.86 -1.71 -11.82
C GLY A 156 11.35 -1.53 -11.89
N VAL A 157 10.70 -1.95 -10.82
CA VAL A 157 9.26 -1.92 -10.63
C VAL A 157 8.96 -1.22 -9.31
N VAL A 158 8.00 -0.30 -9.33
CA VAL A 158 7.42 0.30 -8.13
C VAL A 158 6.01 -0.24 -7.95
N ILE A 159 5.71 -0.85 -6.82
CA ILE A 159 4.38 -1.34 -6.46
C ILE A 159 3.77 -0.36 -5.48
N THR A 160 2.78 0.39 -5.92
CA THR A 160 1.99 1.26 -5.03
C THR A 160 0.94 0.42 -4.32
N HIS A 161 0.94 0.47 -2.98
CA HIS A 161 0.18 -0.44 -2.12
C HIS A 161 -0.38 0.26 -0.88
N GLY A 162 -1.53 -0.20 -0.38
CA GLY A 162 -2.08 0.24 0.90
C GLY A 162 -1.18 -0.15 2.07
N THR A 163 -1.08 0.70 3.10
CA THR A 163 0.00 0.56 4.09
C THR A 163 -0.19 -0.58 5.09
N ASP A 164 -1.42 -1.06 5.33
CA ASP A 164 -1.68 -1.97 6.45
C ASP A 164 -1.00 -3.33 6.28
N THR A 165 -0.96 -3.87 5.07
CA THR A 165 -0.36 -5.18 4.77
C THR A 165 0.81 -5.10 3.78
N MET A 166 1.26 -3.89 3.41
CA MET A 166 2.36 -3.71 2.45
C MET A 166 3.62 -4.49 2.82
N HIS A 167 3.98 -4.53 4.10
CA HIS A 167 5.14 -5.29 4.58
C HIS A 167 4.98 -6.81 4.40
N ILE A 168 3.75 -7.33 4.49
CA ILE A 168 3.44 -8.74 4.22
C ILE A 168 3.57 -9.03 2.72
N SER A 169 2.99 -8.17 1.86
CA SER A 169 3.10 -8.30 0.40
C SER A 169 4.55 -8.18 -0.09
N ALA A 170 5.35 -7.28 0.51
CA ALA A 170 6.77 -7.12 0.20
C ALA A 170 7.56 -8.38 0.54
N ALA A 171 7.34 -8.96 1.72
CA ALA A 171 7.94 -10.23 2.11
C ALA A 171 7.51 -11.38 1.18
N ALA A 172 6.22 -11.44 0.81
CA ALA A 172 5.70 -12.46 -0.10
C ALA A 172 6.42 -12.41 -1.46
N LEU A 173 6.56 -11.23 -2.07
CA LEU A 173 7.28 -11.13 -3.34
C LEU A 173 8.79 -11.42 -3.19
N ALA A 174 9.41 -11.06 -2.05
CA ALA A 174 10.81 -11.43 -1.80
C ALA A 174 10.99 -12.95 -1.84
N PHE A 175 10.10 -13.71 -1.20
CA PHE A 175 10.15 -15.17 -1.21
C PHE A 175 9.71 -15.77 -2.54
N ALA A 176 8.76 -15.15 -3.27
CA ALA A 176 8.36 -15.62 -4.59
C ALA A 176 9.54 -15.68 -5.57
N PHE A 177 10.44 -14.69 -5.53
CA PHE A 177 11.63 -14.67 -6.40
C PHE A 177 12.85 -15.36 -5.79
N SER A 178 13.05 -15.24 -4.47
CA SER A 178 14.32 -15.63 -3.84
C SER A 178 14.23 -16.84 -2.90
N GLY A 179 13.02 -17.34 -2.63
CA GLY A 179 12.78 -18.46 -1.71
C GLY A 179 13.43 -19.77 -2.16
N CYS A 180 13.58 -19.99 -3.46
CA CYS A 180 14.29 -21.13 -4.05
C CYS A 180 15.77 -20.84 -4.39
N GLY A 181 16.32 -19.72 -3.90
CA GLY A 181 17.71 -19.33 -4.15
C GLY A 181 17.93 -18.44 -5.37
N GLY A 182 16.87 -18.07 -6.09
CA GLY A 182 16.90 -17.16 -7.23
C GLY A 182 16.89 -15.67 -6.86
N LEU A 183 16.65 -14.81 -7.85
CA LEU A 183 16.53 -13.35 -7.75
C LEU A 183 15.51 -12.79 -8.76
N PRO A 184 14.86 -11.65 -8.48
CA PRO A 184 14.05 -10.96 -9.49
C PRO A 184 14.91 -10.44 -10.65
N GLY A 185 14.27 -10.17 -11.79
CA GLY A 185 14.90 -9.60 -13.00
C GLY A 185 15.40 -8.17 -12.84
N GLY A 186 14.96 -7.47 -11.80
CA GLY A 186 15.36 -6.12 -11.48
C GLY A 186 14.86 -5.71 -10.10
N ARG A 187 14.94 -4.42 -9.81
CA ARG A 187 14.63 -3.88 -8.47
C ARG A 187 13.12 -3.82 -8.27
N ILE A 188 12.63 -4.26 -7.11
CA ILE A 188 11.21 -4.16 -6.75
C ILE A 188 11.08 -3.30 -5.49
N ALA A 189 10.45 -2.13 -5.61
CA ALA A 189 10.15 -1.24 -4.50
C ALA A 189 8.65 -1.19 -4.23
N PHE A 190 8.24 -1.52 -3.00
CA PHE A 190 6.92 -1.23 -2.48
C PHE A 190 6.89 0.17 -1.87
N THR A 191 5.81 0.91 -2.10
CA THR A 191 5.61 2.20 -1.46
C THR A 191 4.13 2.52 -1.28
N GLY A 192 3.83 3.47 -0.41
CA GLY A 192 2.49 3.92 -0.08
C GLY A 192 2.49 5.29 0.59
N SER A 193 1.38 5.67 1.19
CA SER A 193 1.24 6.93 1.93
C SER A 193 0.46 6.70 3.21
N GLN A 194 0.94 7.25 4.34
CA GLN A 194 0.22 7.23 5.61
C GLN A 194 -0.83 8.35 5.68
N ARG A 195 -0.60 9.43 4.94
CA ARG A 195 -1.53 10.54 4.77
C ARG A 195 -2.13 10.46 3.36
N SER A 196 -3.41 10.77 3.26
CA SER A 196 -4.12 10.79 1.99
C SER A 196 -3.49 11.81 1.04
N SER A 197 -3.39 11.46 -0.26
CA SER A 197 -2.70 12.26 -1.28
C SER A 197 -3.34 13.60 -1.59
N ASP A 198 -4.60 13.79 -1.21
CA ASP A 198 -5.33 15.04 -1.36
C ASP A 198 -4.89 16.12 -0.37
N ARG A 199 -4.20 15.72 0.70
CA ARG A 199 -3.70 16.65 1.71
C ARG A 199 -2.39 17.25 1.23
N GLY A 200 -2.24 18.57 1.34
CA GLY A 200 -0.96 19.25 1.08
C GLY A 200 0.20 18.80 1.97
N SER A 201 -0.08 18.04 3.03
CA SER A 201 0.93 17.42 3.90
C SER A 201 1.13 15.92 3.63
N SER A 202 0.66 15.42 2.49
CA SER A 202 0.85 14.03 2.06
C SER A 202 2.33 13.66 2.03
N ASP A 203 2.65 12.47 2.56
CA ASP A 203 3.96 11.83 2.45
C ASP A 203 4.15 11.09 1.11
N GLY A 204 3.06 10.96 0.32
CA GLY A 204 3.03 10.13 -0.88
C GLY A 204 3.99 10.55 -1.99
N SER A 205 4.16 11.85 -2.23
CA SER A 205 5.02 12.33 -3.33
C SER A 205 6.49 11.96 -3.11
N GLU A 206 7.02 12.20 -1.91
CA GLU A 206 8.42 11.89 -1.60
C GLU A 206 8.68 10.38 -1.51
N ASN A 207 7.73 9.63 -0.93
CA ASN A 207 7.77 8.17 -0.94
C ASN A 207 7.83 7.62 -2.37
N LEU A 208 7.02 8.16 -3.29
CA LEU A 208 7.03 7.77 -4.70
C LEU A 208 8.32 8.15 -5.41
N ILE A 209 8.83 9.37 -5.23
CA ILE A 209 10.12 9.83 -5.78
C ILE A 209 11.24 8.89 -5.35
N ALA A 210 11.32 8.58 -4.05
CA ALA A 210 12.35 7.70 -3.53
C ALA A 210 12.21 6.25 -4.04
N ALA A 211 10.99 5.73 -4.12
CA ALA A 211 10.74 4.39 -4.65
C ALA A 211 11.12 4.26 -6.14
N VAL A 212 10.78 5.27 -6.95
CA VAL A 212 11.17 5.33 -8.36
C VAL A 212 12.68 5.47 -8.49
N HIS A 213 13.33 6.30 -7.67
CA HIS A 213 14.78 6.43 -7.66
C HIS A 213 15.48 5.10 -7.33
N TRP A 214 14.99 4.37 -6.32
CA TRP A 214 15.48 3.02 -6.03
C TRP A 214 15.31 2.09 -7.24
N ALA A 215 14.11 2.03 -7.83
CA ALA A 215 13.82 1.17 -8.98
C ALA A 215 14.70 1.51 -10.21
N ALA A 216 14.97 2.79 -10.42
CA ALA A 216 15.75 3.30 -11.56
C ALA A 216 17.26 3.11 -11.39
N ALA A 217 17.79 3.40 -10.20
CA ALA A 217 19.23 3.64 -10.02
C ALA A 217 19.84 2.97 -8.77
N GLY A 218 19.06 2.20 -8.00
CA GLY A 218 19.58 1.45 -6.86
C GLY A 218 20.69 0.46 -7.26
N PRO A 219 21.41 -0.14 -6.31
CA PRO A 219 22.31 -1.26 -6.60
C PRO A 219 21.54 -2.43 -7.24
N SER A 220 22.22 -3.23 -8.05
CA SER A 220 21.62 -4.46 -8.60
C SER A 220 21.26 -5.41 -7.46
N THR A 221 20.14 -6.10 -7.58
CA THR A 221 19.66 -7.04 -6.57
C THR A 221 20.66 -8.20 -6.39
N THR A 222 20.95 -8.54 -5.14
CA THR A 222 21.97 -9.53 -4.75
C THR A 222 21.41 -10.70 -3.94
N GLY A 223 20.24 -10.52 -3.33
CA GLY A 223 19.66 -11.44 -2.36
C GLY A 223 20.06 -11.14 -0.91
N ALA A 224 20.76 -10.02 -0.66
CA ALA A 224 21.11 -9.52 0.68
C ALA A 224 19.92 -8.79 1.34
N GLY A 225 18.72 -9.36 1.27
CA GLY A 225 17.47 -8.72 1.73
C GLY A 225 16.88 -7.68 0.76
N ASP A 226 17.48 -7.51 -0.42
CA ASP A 226 17.13 -6.52 -1.44
C ASP A 226 16.25 -7.05 -2.59
N SER A 227 15.77 -8.29 -2.50
CA SER A 227 14.89 -8.90 -3.51
C SER A 227 13.61 -8.11 -3.70
N THR A 228 13.08 -7.57 -2.60
CA THR A 228 12.11 -6.48 -2.61
C THR A 228 12.50 -5.52 -1.49
N VAL A 229 12.08 -4.27 -1.62
CA VAL A 229 12.25 -3.26 -0.57
C VAL A 229 10.93 -2.55 -0.30
N VAL A 230 10.76 -2.03 0.92
CA VAL A 230 9.72 -1.05 1.26
C VAL A 230 10.41 0.31 1.38
N VAL A 231 9.92 1.30 0.62
CA VAL A 231 10.43 2.67 0.63
C VAL A 231 9.36 3.60 1.19
N MET A 232 9.61 4.10 2.39
CA MET A 232 8.72 4.98 3.17
C MET A 232 9.56 5.98 3.96
N HIS A 233 8.97 7.03 4.54
CA HIS A 233 9.68 7.99 5.38
C HIS A 233 10.50 7.31 6.50
N ALA A 234 11.72 7.78 6.71
CA ALA A 234 12.63 7.33 7.78
C ALA A 234 12.34 7.99 9.13
N GLY A 235 11.66 9.14 9.13
CA GLY A 235 11.30 9.90 10.32
C GLY A 235 9.98 10.66 10.15
N GLY A 236 9.69 11.57 11.07
CA GLY A 236 8.49 12.43 11.01
C GLY A 236 8.58 13.57 9.99
N ASP A 237 9.80 13.91 9.57
CA ASP A 237 10.11 15.04 8.70
C ASP A 237 10.11 14.63 7.22
N ASP A 238 9.88 15.61 6.36
CA ASP A 238 9.97 15.49 4.90
C ASP A 238 11.45 15.31 4.47
N GLY A 239 11.66 14.67 3.31
CA GLY A 239 12.93 14.62 2.60
C GLY A 239 13.81 13.41 2.89
N SER A 240 13.43 12.51 3.80
CA SER A 240 14.22 11.31 4.11
C SER A 240 13.38 10.04 4.11
N MET A 241 13.70 9.11 3.22
CA MET A 241 13.03 7.82 3.07
C MET A 241 13.97 6.67 3.39
N ALA A 242 13.52 5.74 4.23
CA ALA A 242 14.23 4.50 4.51
C ALA A 242 13.99 3.49 3.39
N VAL A 243 15.05 2.82 2.96
CA VAL A 243 14.97 1.62 2.10
C VAL A 243 15.06 0.40 2.99
N ILE A 244 13.93 -0.24 3.25
CA ILE A 244 13.81 -1.34 4.21
C ILE A 244 13.74 -2.67 3.43
N PRO A 245 14.51 -3.71 3.77
CA PRO A 245 14.33 -5.04 3.19
C PRO A 245 12.87 -5.51 3.29
N GLY A 246 12.26 -5.93 2.18
CA GLY A 246 10.85 -6.30 2.17
C GLY A 246 10.53 -7.47 3.10
N CYS A 247 11.47 -8.40 3.28
CA CYS A 247 11.34 -9.55 4.19
C CYS A 247 11.53 -9.20 5.69
N ALA A 248 11.97 -7.99 6.02
CA ALA A 248 12.12 -7.52 7.41
C ALA A 248 11.33 -6.25 7.73
N ALA A 249 10.62 -5.69 6.75
CA ALA A 249 9.75 -4.55 6.99
C ALA A 249 8.62 -4.94 7.95
N ARG A 250 8.25 -4.03 8.84
CA ARG A 250 7.03 -4.13 9.64
C ARG A 250 6.42 -2.76 9.85
N LYS A 251 5.09 -2.65 9.70
CA LYS A 251 4.33 -1.47 10.13
C LYS A 251 4.14 -1.54 11.65
N ASN A 252 4.86 -0.70 12.39
CA ASN A 252 4.89 -0.64 13.86
C ASN A 252 4.10 0.53 14.44
N HIS A 253 3.60 1.44 13.61
CA HIS A 253 2.73 2.53 14.04
C HIS A 253 1.48 2.60 13.17
N SER A 254 0.36 3.00 13.76
CA SER A 254 -0.93 3.08 13.05
C SER A 254 -1.02 4.24 12.05
N SER A 255 -0.42 5.39 12.37
CA SER A 255 -0.59 6.64 11.58
C SER A 255 0.65 7.49 11.29
N LYS A 256 1.81 7.21 11.90
CA LYS A 256 3.01 8.04 11.70
C LYS A 256 3.58 7.82 10.30
N ARG A 257 4.28 8.82 9.75
CA ARG A 257 4.96 8.71 8.45
C ARG A 257 6.05 7.63 8.48
N ASP A 258 6.84 7.62 9.55
CA ASP A 258 7.83 6.58 9.88
C ASP A 258 7.22 5.33 10.53
N ALA A 259 6.02 4.94 10.11
CA ALA A 259 5.35 3.77 10.65
C ALA A 259 6.08 2.45 10.33
N PHE A 260 6.90 2.41 9.27
CA PHE A 260 7.62 1.22 8.86
C PHE A 260 9.04 1.21 9.42
N SER A 261 9.46 0.10 10.00
CA SER A 261 10.84 -0.11 10.43
C SER A 261 11.35 -1.48 10.03
N SER A 262 12.67 -1.61 9.92
CA SER A 262 13.33 -2.90 9.72
C SER A 262 13.38 -3.69 11.05
N ILE A 263 13.13 -5.00 10.98
CA ILE A 263 13.18 -5.93 12.13
C ILE A 263 14.34 -6.89 11.96
N ASN A 264 15.18 -7.03 13.00
CA ASN A 264 16.33 -7.95 13.05
C ASN A 264 17.43 -7.72 12.00
N GLN A 265 17.39 -6.64 11.24
CA GLN A 265 18.46 -6.21 10.33
C GLN A 265 18.39 -4.69 10.07
N PRO A 266 19.49 -4.03 9.70
CA PRO A 266 19.47 -2.60 9.37
C PRO A 266 18.69 -2.30 8.08
N ASN A 267 18.41 -1.03 7.85
CA ASN A 267 17.93 -0.56 6.55
C ASN A 267 19.02 -0.79 5.50
N ILE A 268 18.63 -0.97 4.24
CA ILE A 268 19.57 -1.06 3.11
C ILE A 268 20.24 0.30 2.86
N GLY A 269 19.51 1.38 3.11
CA GLY A 269 20.01 2.73 2.97
C GLY A 269 18.93 3.77 3.25
N ILE A 270 19.31 5.02 3.06
CA ILE A 270 18.45 6.19 3.14
C ILE A 270 18.46 6.89 1.77
N ILE A 271 17.28 7.27 1.29
CA ILE A 271 17.12 8.14 0.13
C ILE A 271 16.74 9.52 0.64
N THR A 272 17.58 10.50 0.35
CA THR A 272 17.31 11.91 0.65
C THR A 272 16.75 12.58 -0.59
N VAL A 273 15.58 13.22 -0.47
CA VAL A 273 14.93 13.99 -1.53
C VAL A 273 14.99 15.47 -1.15
N ASN A 274 15.84 16.22 -1.86
CA ASN A 274 15.94 17.67 -1.75
C ASN A 274 15.54 18.29 -3.09
N LYS A 275 15.05 19.53 -3.10
CA LYS A 275 14.50 20.21 -4.30
C LYS A 275 15.41 20.09 -5.54
N GLY A 276 15.18 19.06 -6.36
CA GLY A 276 15.90 18.77 -7.61
C GLY A 276 17.01 17.71 -7.52
N GLU A 277 17.33 17.19 -6.34
CA GLU A 277 18.38 16.18 -6.13
C GLU A 277 17.87 15.02 -5.27
N VAL A 278 18.12 13.80 -5.73
CA VAL A 278 17.80 12.57 -5.01
C VAL A 278 19.10 11.81 -4.78
N VAL A 279 19.44 11.56 -3.53
CA VAL A 279 20.71 10.91 -3.14
C VAL A 279 20.39 9.61 -2.40
N LEU A 280 21.04 8.51 -2.78
CA LEU A 280 20.96 7.22 -2.09
C LEU A 280 22.26 6.98 -1.31
N ASP A 281 22.13 6.94 0.01
CA ASP A 281 23.21 6.56 0.93
C ASP A 281 22.98 5.12 1.40
N LEU A 282 23.83 4.19 0.95
CA LEU A 282 23.74 2.78 1.33
C LEU A 282 24.38 2.54 2.70
N ASP A 283 23.75 1.67 3.49
CA ASP A 283 24.29 1.25 4.77
C ASP A 283 25.55 0.36 4.57
N GLU A 284 26.58 0.59 5.39
CA GLU A 284 27.85 -0.14 5.29
C GLU A 284 27.67 -1.66 5.45
N SER A 285 26.72 -2.09 6.29
CA SER A 285 26.44 -3.51 6.50
C SER A 285 25.84 -4.17 5.27
N TYR A 286 25.00 -3.45 4.51
CA TYR A 286 24.45 -3.92 3.24
C TYR A 286 25.56 -4.05 2.19
N ILE A 287 26.44 -3.04 2.07
CA ILE A 287 27.59 -3.08 1.15
C ILE A 287 28.50 -4.28 1.47
N ALA A 288 28.76 -4.52 2.75
CA ALA A 288 29.57 -5.64 3.21
C ALA A 288 28.89 -7.00 2.99
N ALA A 289 27.56 -7.08 3.06
CA ALA A 289 26.81 -8.31 2.80
C ALA A 289 26.70 -8.61 1.31
N SER A 290 26.39 -7.61 0.48
CA SER A 290 26.18 -7.74 -0.96
C SER A 290 27.47 -8.16 -1.68
N SER A 291 28.63 -7.66 -1.24
CA SER A 291 29.96 -8.04 -1.78
C SER A 291 30.38 -9.49 -1.47
N LYS A 292 29.76 -10.17 -0.50
CA LYS A 292 30.10 -11.55 -0.12
C LYS A 292 29.22 -12.60 -0.80
N LEU A 293 28.14 -12.18 -1.46
CA LEU A 293 27.19 -13.10 -2.08
C LEU A 293 27.68 -13.51 -3.48
N ASN A 294 27.60 -14.81 -3.75
CA ASN A 294 27.82 -15.36 -5.07
C ASN A 294 26.64 -15.01 -6.00
N SER A 295 26.88 -15.05 -7.32
CA SER A 295 25.84 -14.84 -8.31
C SER A 295 24.74 -15.89 -8.19
N ARG A 296 23.55 -15.46 -7.79
CA ARG A 296 22.31 -16.24 -7.91
C ARG A 296 21.75 -16.12 -9.33
N SER A 297 20.98 -17.11 -9.77
CA SER A 297 20.25 -17.01 -11.03
C SER A 297 19.12 -15.98 -10.94
N THR A 298 18.94 -15.22 -12.01
CA THR A 298 17.72 -14.43 -12.20
C THR A 298 16.58 -15.37 -12.55
N GLU A 299 15.48 -15.28 -11.81
CA GLU A 299 14.25 -16.02 -12.04
C GLU A 299 13.33 -15.22 -12.95
N SER A 300 13.05 -15.78 -14.12
CA SER A 300 12.07 -15.21 -15.05
C SER A 300 10.62 -15.53 -14.67
N SER A 301 10.41 -16.51 -13.79
CA SER A 301 9.10 -16.93 -13.31
C SER A 301 9.11 -17.00 -11.78
N PRO A 302 8.33 -16.16 -11.08
CA PRO A 302 8.23 -16.25 -9.62
C PRO A 302 7.54 -17.56 -9.19
N THR A 303 7.87 -18.02 -7.99
CA THR A 303 7.12 -19.09 -7.32
C THR A 303 5.77 -18.54 -6.87
N LEU A 304 4.68 -19.19 -7.29
CA LEU A 304 3.32 -18.77 -6.96
C LEU A 304 2.83 -19.41 -5.66
N TYR A 305 2.06 -18.64 -4.90
CA TYR A 305 1.41 -19.09 -3.67
C TYR A 305 0.14 -19.87 -3.95
N ASP A 306 -0.05 -20.97 -3.23
CA ASP A 306 -1.29 -21.73 -3.22
C ASP A 306 -2.33 -21.07 -2.30
N GLY A 307 -3.44 -20.59 -2.88
CA GLY A 307 -4.55 -19.97 -2.13
C GLY A 307 -5.35 -20.97 -1.28
N GLY A 308 -5.14 -22.28 -1.44
CA GLY A 308 -5.74 -23.32 -0.60
C GLY A 308 -5.01 -23.54 0.73
N VAL A 309 -3.78 -23.03 0.88
CA VAL A 309 -3.02 -23.15 2.13
C VAL A 309 -3.63 -22.27 3.20
N LYS A 310 -4.11 -22.90 4.27
CA LYS A 310 -4.67 -22.23 5.46
C LYS A 310 -3.71 -22.37 6.63
N ILE A 311 -3.29 -21.25 7.21
CA ILE A 311 -2.43 -21.22 8.39
C ILE A 311 -3.23 -20.68 9.57
N LEU A 312 -3.36 -21.48 10.64
CA LEU A 312 -3.95 -21.01 11.89
C LEU A 312 -2.87 -20.30 12.70
N GLN A 313 -3.08 -19.04 13.04
CA GLN A 313 -2.15 -18.29 13.89
C GLN A 313 -2.64 -18.31 15.33
N LEU A 314 -1.82 -18.79 16.25
CA LEU A 314 -2.14 -18.87 17.68
C LEU A 314 -1.10 -18.09 18.49
N ILE A 315 -1.55 -17.38 19.52
CA ILE A 315 -0.66 -16.64 20.42
C ILE A 315 -0.39 -17.51 21.65
N ALA A 316 0.88 -17.70 21.98
CA ALA A 316 1.26 -18.42 23.18
C ALA A 316 0.99 -17.59 24.44
N GLY A 317 0.57 -18.25 25.52
CA GLY A 317 0.33 -17.63 26.82
C GLY A 317 -0.89 -18.21 27.51
N ALA A 318 -1.43 -17.46 28.48
CA ALA A 318 -2.51 -17.91 29.37
C ALA A 318 -3.85 -18.26 28.66
N HIS A 319 -3.99 -17.92 27.39
CA HIS A 319 -5.20 -18.19 26.59
C HIS A 319 -4.96 -19.19 25.45
N LEU A 320 -3.79 -19.85 25.43
CA LEU A 320 -3.56 -20.96 24.51
C LEU A 320 -4.13 -22.24 25.11
N HIS A 321 -5.10 -22.84 24.43
CA HIS A 321 -5.79 -24.04 24.87
C HIS A 321 -5.72 -25.15 23.81
N ALA A 322 -5.82 -26.41 24.28
CA ALA A 322 -5.71 -27.61 23.45
C ALA A 322 -6.76 -27.69 22.34
N ASP A 323 -7.97 -27.18 22.60
CA ASP A 323 -9.08 -27.15 21.65
C ASP A 323 -8.79 -26.27 20.43
N GLN A 324 -8.07 -25.16 20.61
CA GLN A 324 -7.63 -24.30 19.50
C GLN A 324 -6.63 -25.01 18.57
N ILE A 325 -5.75 -25.84 19.14
CA ILE A 325 -4.75 -26.59 18.38
C ILE A 325 -5.42 -27.74 17.63
N THR A 326 -6.27 -28.51 18.31
CA THR A 326 -7.04 -29.59 17.70
C THR A 326 -8.10 -29.09 16.70
N HIS A 327 -8.54 -27.83 16.81
CA HIS A 327 -9.36 -27.19 15.79
C HIS A 327 -8.65 -27.16 14.42
N ALA A 328 -7.34 -26.91 14.40
CA ALA A 328 -6.56 -26.85 13.17
C ALA A 328 -6.59 -28.19 12.40
N SER A 329 -6.32 -29.29 13.11
CA SER A 329 -6.30 -30.64 12.51
C SER A 329 -7.68 -31.10 12.07
N SER A 330 -8.73 -30.74 12.82
CA SER A 330 -10.11 -31.11 12.50
C SER A 330 -10.75 -30.28 11.37
N HIS A 331 -10.24 -29.09 11.05
CA HIS A 331 -10.82 -28.19 10.05
C HIS A 331 -9.93 -27.97 8.81
N GLY A 332 -8.97 -28.87 8.60
CA GLY A 332 -8.15 -28.90 7.39
C GLY A 332 -7.26 -27.67 7.23
N TYR A 333 -6.66 -27.17 8.31
CA TYR A 333 -5.56 -26.22 8.22
C TYR A 333 -4.28 -26.95 7.80
N SER A 334 -3.47 -26.29 6.97
CA SER A 334 -2.22 -26.84 6.45
C SER A 334 -1.06 -26.70 7.44
N ALA A 335 -1.12 -25.69 8.31
CA ALA A 335 -0.11 -25.43 9.33
C ALA A 335 -0.67 -24.60 10.49
N ILE A 336 0.05 -24.62 11.62
CA ILE A 336 -0.16 -23.72 12.75
C ILE A 336 1.10 -22.85 12.91
N LEU A 337 0.91 -21.54 13.03
CA LEU A 337 1.96 -20.58 13.39
C LEU A 337 1.73 -20.13 14.83
N PHE A 338 2.67 -20.47 15.71
CA PHE A 338 2.65 -19.97 17.08
C PHE A 338 3.45 -18.67 17.21
N TRP A 339 2.79 -17.62 17.69
CA TRP A 339 3.45 -16.45 18.25
C TRP A 339 3.90 -16.79 19.66
N GLY A 340 5.07 -17.44 19.75
CA GLY A 340 5.66 -17.89 21.01
C GLY A 340 6.07 -16.75 21.94
N THR A 341 6.26 -17.06 23.21
CA THR A 341 6.80 -16.10 24.20
C THR A 341 8.33 -16.11 24.20
N GLY A 342 8.97 -14.97 24.46
CA GLY A 342 10.44 -14.88 24.58
C GLY A 342 11.19 -15.45 23.38
N LEU A 343 11.87 -16.59 23.57
CA LEU A 343 12.65 -17.28 22.53
C LEU A 343 11.81 -18.24 21.66
N GLY A 344 10.47 -18.17 21.73
CA GLY A 344 9.55 -19.08 21.04
C GLY A 344 8.96 -20.16 21.94
N HIS A 345 8.86 -19.91 23.25
CA HIS A 345 8.32 -20.87 24.22
C HIS A 345 6.79 -20.98 24.14
N LEU A 346 6.30 -22.19 24.44
CA LEU A 346 4.89 -22.53 24.64
C LEU A 346 4.66 -22.96 26.10
N PRO A 347 3.45 -22.76 26.65
CA PRO A 347 3.11 -23.21 28.00
C PRO A 347 2.85 -24.72 28.01
N LEU A 348 3.91 -25.52 28.16
CA LEU A 348 3.82 -26.99 28.10
C LEU A 348 4.00 -27.67 29.45
N ASP A 349 4.61 -27.01 30.44
CA ASP A 349 4.95 -27.61 31.73
C ASP A 349 3.86 -27.40 32.78
N ASN A 350 3.49 -28.45 33.50
CA ASN A 350 2.57 -28.39 34.65
C ASN A 350 3.32 -28.77 35.94
N PRO A 351 3.76 -27.80 36.77
CA PRO A 351 4.39 -28.09 38.05
C PRO A 351 3.39 -28.43 39.17
N GLY A 352 2.09 -28.59 38.84
CA GLY A 352 1.01 -28.95 39.76
C GLY A 352 -0.12 -27.93 39.84
N ASP A 353 0.00 -26.78 39.17
CA ASP A 353 -0.94 -25.66 39.20
C ASP A 353 -1.34 -25.13 37.80
N ALA A 354 -0.93 -25.82 36.73
CA ALA A 354 -1.22 -25.44 35.34
C ALA A 354 -1.71 -26.64 34.51
N PRO A 355 -2.86 -27.27 34.87
CA PRO A 355 -3.38 -28.46 34.20
C PRO A 355 -3.71 -28.24 32.72
N GLU A 356 -3.97 -27.00 32.29
CA GLU A 356 -4.21 -26.65 30.89
C GLU A 356 -2.99 -26.96 30.00
N ASN A 357 -1.77 -26.84 30.55
CA ASN A 357 -0.53 -27.06 29.81
C ASN A 357 -0.35 -28.51 29.40
N ASP A 358 -0.87 -29.46 30.20
CA ASP A 358 -0.88 -30.89 29.83
C ASP A 358 -1.72 -31.13 28.57
N GLY A 359 -2.86 -30.44 28.48
CA GLY A 359 -3.72 -30.50 27.29
C GLY A 359 -3.06 -29.87 26.06
N VAL A 360 -2.40 -28.71 26.22
CA VAL A 360 -1.66 -28.06 25.12
C VAL A 360 -0.54 -28.96 24.61
N ARG A 361 0.24 -29.57 25.53
CA ARG A 361 1.30 -30.52 25.18
C ARG A 361 0.72 -31.71 24.40
N ALA A 362 -0.33 -32.34 24.92
CA ALA A 362 -0.97 -33.48 24.28
C ALA A 362 -1.60 -33.15 22.92
N ALA A 363 -1.98 -31.90 22.66
CA ALA A 363 -2.50 -31.48 21.37
C ALA A 363 -1.41 -31.21 20.31
N ILE A 364 -0.16 -31.01 20.74
CA ILE A 364 0.99 -30.76 19.86
C ILE A 364 1.72 -32.06 19.50
N GLU A 365 1.87 -32.97 20.47
CA GLU A 365 2.56 -34.27 20.33
C GLU A 365 1.76 -35.30 19.51
#